data_AF-A0AAD3SS27-F1
#
_entry.id   AF-A0AAD3SS27-F1
#
_cell.length_a   1.000
_cell.length_b   1.000
_cell.length_c   1.000
_cell.angle_alpha   90.00
_cell.angle_beta   90.00
_cell.angle_gamma   90.00
#
_symmetry.space_group_name_H-M   'P 1'
#
loop_
_entity.id
_entity.type
_entity.pdbx_description
1 polymer ?
#
loop_
_entity_poly.entity_id
_entity_poly.type
_entity_poly.pdbx_seq_one_letter_code
_entity_poly.pdbx_strand_id
1 'polypeptide(L)'
;MAFRSKEIMKKILKKVGEDNLAPGVKDALKKSIPDSKVVMGRAKRGIFAGRHIQFGNRVSEDGGNKTRRTWKPNVQEKRLFSYILDRHIRVKVTTHALRCIDKAGGIDEYLLKMPYHKMDTELGVLWKAKIEKMYEDLGQMEVVFFSPEDEAKFEQGFRELKLDERAARREFRRRLYGGSANQKQAEQVTADCLSAARKGGEEAGDGNLDADNREPLVSNA
;
A
#
# COMPACT_ATOMS: atom_id res chain seq x y z
N MET A 1 29.08 -0.91 -10.98
CA MET A 1 29.67 -1.64 -9.84
C MET A 1 29.40 -3.12 -10.06
N ALA A 2 30.42 -3.93 -10.34
CA ALA A 2 30.24 -5.38 -10.36
C ALA A 2 29.84 -5.85 -8.96
N PHE A 3 28.84 -6.72 -8.84
CA PHE A 3 28.40 -7.24 -7.56
C PHE A 3 29.53 -8.05 -6.89
N ARG A 4 30.33 -7.36 -6.06
CA ARG A 4 31.38 -7.96 -5.20
C ARG A 4 30.83 -9.07 -4.32
N SER A 5 29.51 -9.15 -4.12
CA SER A 5 28.85 -10.18 -3.31
C SER A 5 29.17 -11.61 -3.77
N LYS A 6 29.29 -11.88 -5.08
CA LYS A 6 29.69 -13.21 -5.58
C LYS A 6 31.14 -13.54 -5.26
N GLU A 7 32.03 -12.56 -5.40
CA GLU A 7 33.45 -12.72 -5.10
C GLU A 7 33.68 -12.86 -3.59
N ILE A 8 32.96 -12.08 -2.78
CA ILE A 8 32.93 -12.16 -1.32
C ILE A 8 32.43 -13.53 -0.88
N MET A 9 31.32 -14.00 -1.47
CA MET A 9 30.81 -15.35 -1.25
C MET A 9 31.85 -16.42 -1.59
N LYS A 10 32.48 -16.33 -2.77
CA LYS A 10 33.50 -17.30 -3.20
C LYS A 10 34.71 -17.28 -2.26
N LYS A 11 35.09 -16.12 -1.74
CA LYS A 11 36.12 -15.97 -0.70
C LYS A 11 35.69 -16.60 0.62
N ILE A 12 34.44 -16.40 1.05
CA ILE A 12 33.89 -17.02 2.28
C ILE A 12 33.86 -18.54 2.15
N LEU A 13 33.32 -19.08 1.05
CA LEU A 13 33.32 -20.52 0.79
C LEU A 13 34.72 -21.10 0.72
N LYS A 14 35.68 -20.39 0.10
CA LYS A 14 37.09 -20.80 0.06
C LYS A 14 37.74 -20.79 1.46
N LYS A 15 37.28 -19.91 2.37
CA LYS A 15 37.82 -19.77 3.72
C LYS A 15 37.21 -20.75 4.72
N VAL A 16 35.89 -20.97 4.63
CA VAL A 16 35.13 -21.86 5.51
C VAL A 16 35.22 -23.32 5.04
N GLY A 17 35.45 -23.55 3.74
CA GLY A 17 35.40 -24.88 3.12
C GLY A 17 33.97 -25.25 2.77
N GLU A 18 33.74 -25.81 1.57
CA GLU A 18 32.39 -26.18 1.13
C GLU A 18 31.79 -27.23 2.06
N ASP A 19 32.55 -28.16 2.61
CA ASP A 19 32.02 -29.28 3.40
C ASP A 19 31.62 -28.92 4.83
N ASN A 20 32.14 -27.82 5.38
CA ASN A 20 31.90 -27.40 6.77
C ASN A 20 30.57 -26.66 6.98
N LEU A 21 29.85 -26.33 5.90
CA LEU A 21 28.58 -25.62 5.97
C LEU A 21 27.41 -26.61 6.02
N ALA A 22 26.52 -26.45 7.00
CA ALA A 22 25.29 -27.24 7.07
C ALA A 22 24.49 -27.11 5.75
N PRO A 23 23.87 -28.20 5.25
CA PRO A 23 23.21 -28.20 3.94
C PRO A 23 22.11 -27.13 3.83
N GLY A 24 21.35 -26.89 4.90
CA GLY A 24 20.34 -25.83 4.92
C GLY A 24 20.90 -24.42 4.77
N VAL A 25 22.08 -24.14 5.35
CA VAL A 25 22.75 -22.83 5.22
C VAL A 25 23.28 -22.66 3.80
N LYS A 26 23.80 -23.71 3.16
CA LYS A 26 24.23 -23.68 1.75
C LYS A 26 23.09 -23.29 0.82
N ASP A 27 21.92 -23.88 1.02
CA ASP A 27 20.78 -23.66 0.15
C ASP A 27 20.15 -22.27 0.38
N ALA A 28 20.11 -21.79 1.62
CA ALA A 28 19.72 -20.41 1.93
C ALA A 28 20.65 -19.38 1.25
N LEU A 29 21.96 -19.65 1.27
CA LEU A 29 22.98 -18.79 0.70
C LEU A 29 22.96 -18.80 -0.84
N LYS A 30 22.65 -19.95 -1.47
CA LYS A 30 22.38 -20.00 -2.92
C LYS A 30 21.16 -19.16 -3.31
N LYS A 31 20.12 -19.13 -2.46
CA LYS A 31 18.86 -18.43 -2.75
C LYS A 31 19.02 -16.90 -2.73
N SER A 32 19.91 -16.37 -1.88
CA SER A 32 20.16 -14.94 -1.71
C SER A 32 21.08 -14.34 -2.77
N ILE A 33 21.83 -15.18 -3.49
CA ILE A 33 22.79 -14.73 -4.50
C ILE A 33 22.16 -14.87 -5.89
N PRO A 34 22.25 -13.83 -6.75
CA PRO A 34 21.74 -13.93 -8.12
C PRO A 34 22.54 -14.93 -8.92
N ASP A 35 21.89 -15.89 -9.56
CA ASP A 35 22.58 -16.89 -10.37
C ASP A 35 22.70 -16.38 -11.80
N SER A 36 23.90 -16.01 -12.23
CA SER A 36 24.08 -15.32 -13.53
C SER A 36 24.54 -16.31 -14.59
N LYS A 37 23.70 -17.28 -14.94
CA LYS A 37 23.97 -18.21 -16.05
C LYS A 37 23.60 -17.58 -17.41
N VAL A 38 24.04 -16.34 -17.62
CA VAL A 38 23.71 -15.58 -18.82
C VAL A 38 24.76 -15.77 -19.90
N VAL A 39 24.41 -16.54 -20.94
CA VAL A 39 25.30 -16.78 -22.09
C VAL A 39 25.35 -15.57 -23.02
N MET A 40 24.24 -14.85 -23.19
CA MET A 40 24.13 -13.78 -24.18
C MET A 40 24.34 -12.38 -23.58
N GLY A 41 25.27 -11.60 -24.15
CA GLY A 41 25.55 -10.23 -23.70
C GLY A 41 24.33 -9.30 -23.71
N ARG A 42 23.36 -9.55 -24.61
CA ARG A 42 22.10 -8.80 -24.67
C ARG A 42 21.23 -8.97 -23.41
N ALA A 43 21.23 -10.16 -22.78
CA ALA A 43 20.45 -10.39 -21.56
C ALA A 43 21.00 -9.61 -20.36
N LYS A 44 22.32 -9.36 -20.32
CA LYS A 44 22.93 -8.57 -19.24
C LYS A 44 22.41 -7.12 -19.17
N ARG A 45 21.76 -6.63 -20.24
CA ARG A 45 21.26 -5.25 -20.35
C ARG A 45 19.72 -5.17 -20.39
N GLY A 46 19.01 -6.29 -20.28
CA GLY A 46 17.55 -6.34 -20.44
C GLY A 46 16.88 -7.35 -19.52
N ILE A 47 15.56 -7.45 -19.63
CA ILE A 47 14.74 -8.37 -18.83
C ILE A 47 14.32 -9.55 -19.69
N PHE A 48 14.90 -10.73 -19.41
CA PHE A 48 14.69 -11.93 -20.23
C PHE A 48 13.95 -13.05 -19.51
N ALA A 49 13.79 -12.97 -18.19
CA ALA A 49 13.08 -13.95 -17.35
C ALA A 49 13.55 -15.40 -17.62
N GLY A 50 14.87 -15.65 -17.54
CA GLY A 50 15.48 -16.96 -17.78
C GLY A 50 15.44 -17.44 -19.24
N ARG A 51 14.91 -16.66 -20.19
CA ARG A 51 14.93 -17.04 -21.62
C ARG A 51 16.28 -16.69 -22.23
N HIS A 52 16.95 -17.71 -22.74
CA HIS A 52 18.24 -17.59 -23.40
C HIS A 52 18.21 -18.16 -24.82
N ILE A 53 19.28 -17.86 -25.56
CA ILE A 53 19.52 -18.49 -26.85
C ILE A 53 19.74 -19.99 -26.62
N GLN A 54 19.03 -20.81 -27.38
CA GLN A 54 19.25 -22.25 -27.40
C GLN A 54 20.03 -22.62 -28.66
N PHE A 55 20.99 -23.53 -28.49
CA PHE A 55 21.78 -24.10 -29.57
C PHE A 55 21.36 -25.55 -29.79
N GLY A 56 21.29 -25.98 -31.04
CA GLY A 56 20.97 -27.37 -31.37
C GLY A 56 21.00 -27.60 -32.87
N ASN A 57 20.31 -28.63 -33.33
CA ASN A 57 20.34 -29.06 -34.71
C ASN A 57 18.94 -29.05 -35.33
N ARG A 58 18.86 -28.75 -36.63
CA ARG A 58 17.74 -29.15 -37.48
C ARG A 58 18.06 -30.57 -37.98
N VAL A 59 17.12 -31.48 -37.81
CA VAL A 59 17.21 -32.85 -38.34
C VAL A 59 16.35 -32.89 -39.59
N SER A 60 16.87 -33.43 -40.70
CA SER A 60 16.06 -33.66 -41.90
C SER A 60 15.05 -34.77 -41.65
N GLU A 61 13.86 -34.65 -42.22
CA GLU A 61 12.75 -35.59 -42.06
C GLU A 61 13.10 -37.00 -42.57
N ASP A 62 13.63 -37.09 -43.79
CA ASP A 62 13.87 -38.39 -44.44
C ASP A 62 15.23 -39.02 -44.11
N GLY A 63 16.29 -38.21 -44.00
CA GLY A 63 17.67 -38.69 -43.95
C GLY A 63 18.40 -38.54 -42.61
N GLY A 64 17.74 -38.04 -41.57
CA GLY A 64 18.37 -37.82 -40.26
C GLY A 64 19.58 -36.86 -40.23
N ASN A 65 19.85 -36.15 -41.32
CA ASN A 65 20.97 -35.23 -41.47
C ASN A 65 20.85 -34.06 -40.48
N LYS A 66 21.92 -33.78 -39.73
CA LYS A 66 21.94 -32.79 -38.65
C LYS A 66 22.65 -31.51 -39.10
N THR A 67 21.91 -30.42 -39.24
CA THR A 67 22.47 -29.07 -39.50
C THR A 67 22.40 -28.23 -38.24
N ARG A 68 23.50 -27.54 -37.87
CA ARG A 68 23.51 -26.64 -36.69
C ARG A 68 22.53 -25.47 -36.90
N ARG A 69 21.74 -25.15 -35.87
CA ARG A 69 20.85 -23.99 -35.83
C ARG A 69 20.81 -23.35 -34.44
N THR A 70 20.21 -22.17 -34.38
CA THR A 70 20.09 -21.39 -33.15
C THR A 70 18.66 -20.86 -33.02
N TRP A 71 18.08 -20.97 -31.82
CA TRP A 71 16.77 -20.38 -31.50
C TRP A 71 16.97 -19.14 -30.63
N LYS A 72 16.54 -17.99 -31.15
CA LYS A 72 16.61 -16.71 -30.45
C LYS A 72 15.27 -16.45 -29.74
N PRO A 73 15.28 -15.93 -28.51
CA PRO A 73 14.05 -15.50 -27.85
C PRO A 73 13.44 -14.30 -28.58
N ASN A 74 12.11 -14.16 -28.51
CA ASN A 74 11.40 -13.00 -29.04
C ASN A 74 11.60 -11.79 -28.10
N VAL A 75 12.43 -10.83 -28.52
CA VAL A 75 12.82 -9.65 -27.74
C VAL A 75 12.26 -8.40 -28.40
N GLN A 76 11.59 -7.57 -27.61
CA GLN A 76 10.99 -6.31 -28.03
C GLN A 76 11.54 -5.17 -27.18
N GLU A 77 11.68 -3.98 -27.77
CA GLU A 77 11.97 -2.76 -27.01
C GLU A 77 10.66 -2.10 -26.61
N LYS A 78 10.42 -1.95 -25.31
CA LYS A 78 9.18 -1.38 -24.77
C LYS A 78 9.48 -0.34 -23.70
N ARG A 79 8.55 0.62 -23.58
CA ARG A 79 8.50 1.59 -22.49
C ARG A 79 7.57 1.04 -21.43
N LEU A 80 8.11 0.73 -20.25
CA LEU A 80 7.34 0.26 -19.11
C LEU A 80 7.26 1.39 -18.09
N PHE A 81 6.07 1.69 -17.60
CA PHE A 81 5.88 2.68 -16.56
C PHE A 81 6.22 2.07 -15.19
N SER A 82 7.02 2.78 -14.40
CA SER A 82 7.32 2.45 -13.01
C SER A 82 6.60 3.48 -12.15
N TYR A 83 5.74 3.00 -11.25
CA TYR A 83 4.93 3.84 -10.37
C TYR A 83 5.80 4.53 -9.33
N ILE A 84 6.80 3.83 -8.81
CA ILE A 84 7.66 4.33 -7.72
C ILE A 84 8.63 5.39 -8.22
N LEU A 85 9.11 5.22 -9.45
CA LEU A 85 10.03 6.16 -10.09
C LEU A 85 9.30 7.25 -10.88
N ASP A 86 7.97 7.19 -10.94
CA ASP A 86 7.08 8.06 -11.72
C ASP A 86 7.61 8.37 -13.14
N ARG A 87 8.11 7.33 -13.81
CA ARG A 87 8.72 7.50 -15.14
C ARG A 87 8.66 6.25 -15.98
N HIS A 88 8.71 6.47 -17.30
CA HIS A 88 8.82 5.40 -18.27
C HIS A 88 10.26 4.92 -18.41
N ILE A 89 10.49 3.62 -18.21
CA ILE A 89 11.78 2.96 -18.40
C ILE A 89 11.78 2.26 -19.76
N ARG A 90 12.76 2.60 -20.60
CA ARG A 90 12.99 1.93 -21.89
C ARG A 90 13.89 0.72 -21.69
N VAL A 91 13.36 -0.49 -21.97
CA VAL A 91 14.10 -1.74 -21.76
C VAL A 91 13.83 -2.72 -22.89
N LYS A 92 14.82 -3.56 -23.19
CA LYS A 92 14.62 -4.75 -24.03
C LYS A 92 14.05 -5.87 -23.17
N VAL A 93 12.85 -6.31 -23.52
CA VAL A 93 12.07 -7.28 -22.76
C VAL A 93 11.65 -8.43 -23.67
N THR A 94 11.69 -9.66 -23.16
CA THR A 94 11.11 -10.80 -23.89
C THR A 94 9.59 -10.79 -23.79
N THR A 95 8.90 -11.36 -24.78
CA THR A 95 7.43 -11.49 -24.70
C THR A 95 6.97 -12.31 -23.49
N HIS A 96 7.78 -13.29 -23.07
CA HIS A 96 7.55 -14.03 -21.83
C HIS A 96 7.66 -13.14 -20.59
N ALA A 97 8.70 -12.30 -20.52
CA ALA A 97 8.87 -11.37 -19.41
C ALA A 97 7.74 -10.32 -19.36
N LEU A 98 7.27 -9.82 -20.51
CA LEU A 98 6.10 -8.93 -20.57
C LEU A 98 4.87 -9.59 -19.92
N ARG A 99 4.54 -10.82 -20.31
CA ARG A 99 3.42 -11.55 -19.70
C ARG A 99 3.59 -11.76 -18.18
N CYS A 100 4.83 -11.97 -17.71
CA CYS A 100 5.11 -12.09 -16.28
C CYS A 100 4.96 -10.76 -15.55
N ILE A 101 5.33 -9.63 -16.18
CA ILE A 101 5.15 -8.28 -15.65
C ILE A 101 3.65 -7.97 -15.53
N ASP A 102 2.88 -8.26 -16.58
CA ASP A 102 1.42 -8.05 -16.58
C ASP A 102 0.75 -8.90 -15.48
N LYS A 103 1.13 -10.18 -15.37
CA LYS A 103 0.65 -11.06 -14.29
C LYS A 103 1.03 -10.56 -12.90
N ALA A 104 2.18 -9.91 -12.78
CA ALA A 104 2.65 -9.37 -11.52
C ALA A 104 1.98 -8.04 -11.16
N GLY A 105 1.32 -7.33 -12.08
CA GLY A 105 0.69 -6.03 -11.83
C GLY A 105 1.55 -4.82 -12.21
N GLY A 106 2.74 -5.02 -12.78
CA GLY A 106 3.65 -3.93 -13.16
C GLY A 106 5.12 -4.30 -13.02
N ILE A 107 6.02 -3.42 -13.49
CA ILE A 107 7.46 -3.69 -13.46
C ILE A 107 8.01 -3.70 -12.03
N ASP A 108 7.51 -2.81 -11.18
CA ASP A 108 8.00 -2.66 -9.81
C ASP A 108 7.62 -3.89 -8.97
N GLU A 109 6.35 -4.29 -9.04
CA GLU A 109 5.86 -5.51 -8.39
C GLU A 109 6.56 -6.77 -8.91
N TYR A 110 6.82 -6.84 -10.22
CA TYR A 110 7.57 -7.93 -10.81
C TYR A 110 8.98 -8.02 -10.20
N LEU A 111 9.69 -6.90 -10.06
CA LEU A 111 11.04 -6.88 -9.49
C LEU A 111 11.06 -7.26 -8.01
N LEU A 112 10.06 -6.80 -7.23
CA LEU A 112 9.92 -7.16 -5.82
C LEU A 112 9.64 -8.65 -5.61
N LYS A 113 8.65 -9.20 -6.34
CA LYS A 113 8.23 -10.61 -6.25
C LYS A 113 9.31 -11.58 -6.70
N MET A 114 10.20 -11.16 -7.61
CA MET A 114 11.25 -12.00 -8.15
C MET A 114 12.35 -12.26 -7.09
N PRO A 115 12.68 -13.53 -6.80
CA PRO A 115 13.72 -13.85 -5.84
C PRO A 115 15.11 -13.62 -6.45
N TYR A 116 16.10 -13.33 -5.60
CA TYR A 116 17.46 -12.97 -6.02
C TYR A 116 18.08 -14.02 -6.96
N HIS A 117 18.00 -15.31 -6.65
CA HIS A 117 18.53 -16.37 -7.52
C HIS A 117 17.95 -16.42 -8.94
N LYS A 118 16.71 -15.96 -9.17
CA LYS A 118 16.10 -15.88 -10.52
C LYS A 118 16.41 -14.57 -11.25
N MET A 119 17.11 -13.65 -10.60
CA MET A 119 17.55 -12.41 -11.22
C MET A 119 18.84 -12.67 -11.98
N ASP A 120 18.69 -12.94 -13.28
CA ASP A 120 19.82 -13.22 -14.17
C ASP A 120 20.69 -11.97 -14.43
N THR A 121 20.10 -10.78 -14.27
CA THR A 121 20.66 -9.50 -14.73
C THR A 121 21.08 -8.62 -13.55
N GLU A 122 22.30 -8.10 -13.57
CA GLU A 122 22.80 -7.12 -12.57
C GLU A 122 21.92 -5.87 -12.49
N LEU A 123 21.46 -5.39 -13.65
CA LEU A 123 20.48 -4.31 -13.78
C LEU A 123 19.23 -4.56 -12.93
N GLY A 124 18.70 -5.79 -12.96
CA GLY A 124 17.48 -6.16 -12.24
C GLY A 124 17.69 -6.11 -10.73
N VAL A 125 18.85 -6.55 -10.25
CA VAL A 125 19.22 -6.47 -8.82
C VAL A 125 19.38 -5.02 -8.38
N LEU A 126 20.03 -4.18 -9.20
CA LEU A 126 20.19 -2.75 -8.92
C LEU A 126 18.83 -2.03 -8.85
N TRP A 127 17.92 -2.35 -9.77
CA TRP A 127 16.59 -1.76 -9.76
C TRP A 127 15.76 -2.22 -8.59
N LYS A 128 15.83 -3.50 -8.22
CA LYS A 128 15.17 -4.03 -7.03
C LYS A 128 15.64 -3.30 -5.77
N ALA A 129 16.95 -3.19 -5.54
CA ALA A 129 17.50 -2.50 -4.39
C ALA A 129 17.12 -1.01 -4.36
N LYS A 130 17.09 -0.36 -5.54
CA LYS A 130 16.63 1.03 -5.65
C LYS A 130 15.15 1.16 -5.27
N ILE A 131 14.31 0.25 -5.75
CA ILE A 131 12.88 0.23 -5.48
C ILE A 131 12.59 -0.05 -4.00
N GLU A 132 13.27 -1.03 -3.40
CA GLU A 132 13.15 -1.35 -1.97
C GLU A 132 13.48 -0.13 -1.10
N LYS A 133 14.60 0.56 -1.41
CA LYS A 133 14.96 1.79 -0.71
C LYS A 133 13.88 2.88 -0.82
N MET A 134 13.35 3.11 -2.03
CA MET A 134 12.29 4.12 -2.22
C MET A 134 11.00 3.73 -1.47
N TYR A 135 10.69 2.43 -1.34
CA TYR A 135 9.56 1.97 -0.52
C TYR A 135 9.81 2.18 0.97
N GLU A 136 11.03 1.95 1.45
CA GLU A 136 11.41 2.26 2.84
C GLU A 136 11.25 3.75 3.12
N ASP A 137 11.73 4.61 2.21
CA ASP A 137 11.60 6.05 2.29
C ASP A 137 10.11 6.48 2.30
N LEU A 138 9.28 5.89 1.44
CA LEU A 138 7.82 6.11 1.42
C LEU A 138 7.10 5.56 2.66
N GLY A 139 7.58 4.45 3.22
CA GLY A 139 7.00 3.83 4.42
C GLY A 139 7.36 4.56 5.71
N GLN A 140 8.52 5.22 5.75
CA GLN A 140 8.92 6.13 6.83
C GLN A 140 8.21 7.49 6.74
N MET A 141 7.67 7.82 5.58
CA MET A 141 6.82 8.99 5.42
C MET A 141 5.51 8.72 6.17
N GLU A 142 5.43 9.21 7.40
CA GLU A 142 4.17 9.27 8.12
C GLU A 142 3.24 10.15 7.30
N VAL A 143 2.29 9.52 6.60
CA VAL A 143 1.18 10.22 5.97
C VAL A 143 0.23 10.62 7.08
N VAL A 144 0.65 11.59 7.90
CA VAL A 144 -0.22 12.17 8.92
C VAL A 144 -1.25 12.99 8.15
N PHE A 145 -2.48 12.48 8.09
CA PHE A 145 -3.61 13.18 7.45
C PHE A 145 -3.97 14.46 8.23
N PHE A 146 -3.53 14.55 9.48
CA PHE A 146 -3.74 15.65 10.40
C PHE A 146 -2.42 16.06 11.04
N SER A 147 -2.25 17.35 11.37
CA SER A 147 -1.16 17.76 12.26
C SER A 147 -1.32 17.03 13.60
N PRO A 148 -0.23 16.71 14.34
CA PRO A 148 -0.34 16.17 15.71
C PRO A 148 -1.26 17.02 16.61
N GLU A 149 -1.35 18.32 16.33
CA GLU A 149 -2.27 19.25 17.00
C GLU A 149 -3.74 18.98 16.66
N ASP A 150 -4.05 18.62 15.42
CA ASP A 150 -5.41 18.35 14.98
C ASP A 150 -5.88 17.00 15.48
N GLU A 151 -5.01 15.99 15.51
CA GLU A 151 -5.30 14.70 16.16
C GLU A 151 -5.70 14.88 17.63
N ALA A 152 -4.99 15.74 18.37
CA ALA A 152 -5.33 16.07 19.76
C ALA A 152 -6.68 16.80 19.89
N LYS A 153 -7.01 17.71 18.96
CA LYS A 153 -8.33 18.39 18.93
C LYS A 153 -9.46 17.41 18.66
N PHE A 154 -9.28 16.46 17.74
CA PHE A 154 -10.27 15.42 17.48
C PHE A 154 -10.47 14.52 18.70
N GLU A 155 -9.39 14.10 19.37
CA GLU A 155 -9.50 13.33 20.61
C GLU A 155 -10.27 14.06 21.70
N GLN A 156 -10.02 15.36 21.87
CA GLN A 156 -10.75 16.20 22.82
C GLN A 156 -12.22 16.31 22.45
N GLY A 157 -12.53 16.59 21.17
CA GLY A 157 -13.90 16.65 20.67
C GLY A 157 -14.68 15.34 20.85
N PHE A 158 -14.06 14.18 20.62
CA PHE A 158 -14.71 12.88 20.85
C PHE A 158 -14.95 12.58 22.34
N ARG A 159 -14.09 13.08 23.24
CA ARG A 159 -14.27 12.93 24.69
C ARG A 159 -15.41 13.79 25.19
N GLU A 160 -15.49 15.03 24.74
CA GLU A 160 -16.58 15.97 25.05
C GLU A 160 -17.91 15.40 24.57
N LEU A 161 -17.99 14.96 23.32
CA LEU A 161 -19.21 14.38 22.76
C LEU A 161 -19.68 13.13 23.53
N LYS A 162 -18.75 12.26 23.96
CA LYS A 162 -19.08 11.12 24.84
C LYS A 162 -19.56 11.53 26.23
N LEU A 163 -19.00 12.61 26.79
CA LEU A 163 -19.43 13.14 28.09
C LEU A 163 -20.81 13.76 27.99
N ASP A 164 -21.09 14.50 26.92
CA ASP A 164 -22.39 15.10 26.63
C ASP A 164 -23.44 14.03 26.38
N GLU A 165 -23.13 12.99 25.62
CA GLU A 165 -24.02 11.85 25.39
C GLU A 165 -24.31 11.10 26.70
N ARG A 166 -23.30 10.96 27.59
CA ARG A 166 -23.45 10.34 28.92
C ARG A 166 -24.26 11.22 29.86
N ALA A 167 -24.09 12.55 29.80
CA ALA A 167 -24.84 13.52 30.57
C ALA A 167 -26.31 13.54 30.12
N ALA A 168 -26.57 13.64 28.81
CA ALA A 168 -27.89 13.55 28.20
C ALA A 168 -28.59 12.24 28.58
N ARG A 169 -27.87 11.12 28.61
CA ARG A 169 -28.43 9.82 29.04
C ARG A 169 -28.73 9.77 30.53
N ARG A 170 -27.93 10.42 31.38
CA ARG A 170 -28.22 10.59 32.83
C ARG A 170 -29.43 11.50 33.04
N GLU A 171 -29.52 12.61 32.32
CA GLU A 171 -30.62 13.56 32.39
C GLU A 171 -31.92 12.97 31.89
N PHE A 172 -31.88 12.22 30.78
CA PHE A 172 -33.00 11.44 30.28
C PHE A 172 -33.47 10.42 31.32
N ARG A 173 -32.55 9.68 31.95
CA ARG A 173 -32.86 8.74 33.04
C ARG A 173 -33.44 9.47 34.27
N ARG A 174 -32.94 10.66 34.60
CA ARG A 174 -33.45 11.53 35.67
C ARG A 174 -34.85 12.08 35.36
N ARG A 175 -35.14 12.45 34.11
CA ARG A 175 -36.47 12.88 33.66
C ARG A 175 -37.48 11.75 33.67
N LEU A 176 -37.09 10.55 33.23
CA LEU A 176 -37.97 9.38 33.19
C LEU A 176 -38.27 8.78 34.57
N TYR A 177 -37.26 8.70 35.45
CA TYR A 177 -37.37 7.97 36.72
C TYR A 177 -37.18 8.83 37.98
N GLY A 178 -36.74 10.08 37.86
CA GLY A 178 -36.49 10.99 38.99
C GLY A 178 -37.70 11.81 39.42
N GLY A 179 -38.83 11.68 38.73
CA GLY A 179 -40.08 12.32 39.07
C GLY A 179 -40.93 11.49 40.04
N SER A 180 -40.47 11.24 41.26
CA SER A 180 -41.34 10.65 42.29
C SER A 180 -41.00 11.02 43.74
N ALA A 181 -40.25 12.10 44.01
CA ALA A 181 -39.86 12.44 45.39
C ALA A 181 -40.18 13.86 45.86
N ASN A 182 -40.51 14.84 45.00
CA ASN A 182 -40.72 16.23 45.45
C ASN A 182 -41.87 16.98 44.74
N GLN A 183 -43.00 16.33 44.48
CA GLN A 183 -44.23 17.04 44.06
C GLN A 183 -45.03 17.64 45.21
N LYS A 184 -44.66 17.39 46.49
CA LYS A 184 -45.40 17.91 47.65
C LYS A 184 -44.93 19.28 48.17
N GLN A 185 -43.97 19.95 47.53
CA GLN A 185 -43.45 21.25 48.01
C GLN A 185 -43.54 22.40 47.00
N ALA A 186 -43.89 22.13 45.73
CA ALA A 186 -44.01 23.17 44.70
C ALA A 186 -45.44 23.73 44.53
N GLU A 187 -46.47 23.01 45.00
CA GLU A 187 -47.87 23.47 44.97
C GLU A 187 -48.19 24.47 46.09
N GLN A 188 -47.32 24.60 47.11
CA GLN A 188 -47.52 25.53 48.23
C GLN A 188 -46.91 26.91 48.02
N VAL A 189 -45.97 27.08 47.08
CA VAL A 189 -45.33 28.39 46.80
C VAL A 189 -46.01 29.14 45.64
N THR A 190 -46.80 28.44 44.82
CA THR A 190 -47.51 29.01 43.67
C THR A 190 -48.88 29.60 44.02
N ALA A 191 -49.38 29.41 45.24
CA ALA A 191 -50.63 30.02 45.73
C ALA A 191 -50.43 31.46 46.27
N ASP A 192 -49.21 31.85 46.66
CA ASP A 192 -48.95 33.16 47.28
C ASP A 192 -48.56 34.26 46.28
N CYS A 193 -48.37 33.93 44.99
CA CYS A 193 -47.99 34.92 43.96
C CYS A 193 -49.15 35.41 43.07
N LEU A 194 -50.35 34.84 43.19
CA LEU A 194 -51.51 35.21 42.35
C LEU A 194 -52.34 36.39 42.88
N SER A 195 -51.90 37.08 43.94
CA SER A 195 -52.56 38.28 44.48
C SER A 195 -51.98 39.62 43.99
N ALA A 196 -50.92 39.60 43.17
CA ALA A 196 -50.19 40.81 42.77
C ALA A 196 -50.19 41.11 41.26
N ALA A 197 -51.15 40.59 40.49
CA ALA A 197 -51.35 40.97 39.09
C ALA A 197 -52.58 41.85 38.94
N ARG A 198 -52.39 43.17 38.83
CA ARG A 198 -53.28 44.11 38.11
C ARG A 198 -52.65 45.52 38.06
N LYS A 199 -51.97 45.83 36.95
CA LYS A 199 -52.12 47.10 36.19
C LYS A 199 -51.19 47.15 34.96
N GLY A 200 -51.81 47.24 33.77
CA GLY A 200 -51.31 47.71 32.46
C GLY A 200 -50.40 46.72 31.70
N GLY A 201 -50.57 46.35 30.42
CA GLY A 201 -51.42 46.80 29.31
C GLY A 201 -50.58 46.96 28.02
N GLU A 202 -50.88 46.15 26.98
CA GLU A 202 -50.71 46.29 25.49
C GLU A 202 -49.42 46.94 24.89
N GLU A 203 -48.77 46.49 23.80
CA GLU A 203 -49.24 46.15 22.44
C GLU A 203 -48.27 45.21 21.67
N ALA A 204 -48.76 44.70 20.54
CA ALA A 204 -48.22 43.69 19.63
C ALA A 204 -47.17 44.15 18.60
N GLY A 205 -46.52 43.19 17.94
CA GLY A 205 -45.77 43.39 16.68
C GLY A 205 -45.18 42.10 16.10
N ASP A 206 -45.78 41.62 15.00
CA ASP A 206 -45.43 40.44 14.19
C ASP A 206 -44.05 40.50 13.52
N GLY A 207 -43.49 39.32 13.18
CA GLY A 207 -42.31 39.18 12.33
C GLY A 207 -41.96 37.73 11.99
N ASN A 208 -42.69 37.17 11.02
CA ASN A 208 -42.46 35.88 10.36
C ASN A 208 -41.14 35.84 9.57
N LEU A 209 -40.52 34.66 9.41
CA LEU A 209 -39.72 34.27 8.22
C LEU A 209 -39.31 32.78 8.31
N ASP A 210 -40.11 31.93 7.67
CA ASP A 210 -39.78 30.56 7.28
C ASP A 210 -38.69 30.55 6.18
N ALA A 211 -37.69 29.68 6.32
CA ALA A 211 -36.84 29.27 5.20
C ALA A 211 -36.44 27.80 5.35
N ASP A 212 -37.22 26.95 4.67
CA ASP A 212 -36.87 25.57 4.32
C ASP A 212 -35.53 25.51 3.58
N ASN A 213 -34.58 24.73 4.09
CA ASN A 213 -33.45 24.24 3.29
C ASN A 213 -33.52 22.72 3.20
N ARG A 214 -33.96 22.26 2.03
CA ARG A 214 -33.97 20.85 1.59
C ARG A 214 -32.55 20.39 1.27
N GLU A 215 -32.21 19.20 1.75
CA GLU A 215 -31.01 18.46 1.36
C GLU A 215 -31.06 18.03 -0.13
N PRO A 216 -29.94 18.04 -0.87
CA PRO A 216 -29.84 17.35 -2.14
C PRO A 216 -29.28 15.93 -1.98
N LEU A 217 -30.07 14.93 -2.36
CA LEU A 217 -29.64 13.57 -2.65
C LEU A 217 -28.84 13.55 -3.96
N VAL A 218 -27.60 13.08 -3.91
CA VAL A 218 -26.75 12.84 -5.09
C VAL A 218 -26.98 11.40 -5.57
N SER A 219 -27.44 11.27 -6.82
CA SER A 219 -27.58 10.01 -7.55
C SER A 219 -26.25 9.60 -8.18
N ASN A 220 -25.83 8.36 -7.93
CA ASN A 220 -24.76 7.70 -8.68
C ASN A 220 -25.26 7.24 -10.06
N ALA A 221 -24.44 7.49 -11.08
CA ALA A 221 -24.45 6.82 -12.38
C ALA A 221 -23.04 6.25 -12.63
#